data_AF-A0A345P810-F1
#
_entry.id   AF-A0A345P810-F1
#
_cell.length_a   1.000
_cell.length_b   1.000
_cell.length_c   1.000
_cell.angle_alpha   90.00
_cell.angle_beta   90.00
_cell.angle_gamma   90.00
#
_symmetry.space_group_name_H-M   'P 1'
#
loop_
_entity.id
_entity.type
_entity.pdbx_description
1 polymer ?
#
loop_
_entity_poly.entity_id
_entity_poly.type
_entity_poly.pdbx_seq_one_letter_code
_entity_poly.pdbx_strand_id
1 'polypeptide(L)' 'MMQHALSQQPIRIENGQYQSIQCVDGTVWLTCANDDHDYFLTAGESFNLSRCEGVVLSGIEKNTVANLQDLAVIPEYAIV' A
#
# COMPACT_ATOMS: atom_id res chain seq x y z
N MET A 1 18.66 24.24 15.99
CA MET A 1 17.54 23.29 15.93
C MET A 1 17.76 22.37 14.74
N MET A 2 18.30 21.17 14.96
CA MET A 2 18.37 20.16 13.91
C MET A 2 17.01 19.47 13.86
N GLN A 3 16.22 19.76 12.82
CA GLN A 3 15.07 18.92 12.50
C GLN A 3 15.64 17.60 11.99
N HIS A 4 15.61 16.56 12.83
CA HIS A 4 15.71 15.20 12.32
C HIS A 4 14.51 15.01 11.39
N ALA A 5 14.75 15.07 10.07
CA ALA A 5 13.82 14.48 9.13
C ALA A 5 13.76 13.00 9.53
N LEU A 6 12.62 12.56 10.08
CA LEU A 6 12.33 11.14 10.17
C LEU A 6 12.44 10.63 8.75
N SER A 7 13.55 9.94 8.45
CA SER A 7 13.71 9.18 7.23
C SER A 7 12.60 8.13 7.24
N GLN A 8 11.45 8.46 6.66
CA GLN A 8 10.43 7.46 6.38
C GLN A 8 11.02 6.53 5.33
N GLN A 9 11.68 5.47 5.80
CA GLN A 9 12.20 4.46 4.92
C GLN A 9 11.00 3.80 4.23
N PRO A 10 11.05 3.60 2.90
CA PRO A 10 10.01 2.88 2.20
C PRO A 10 9.80 1.50 2.82
N ILE A 11 8.54 1.10 2.95
CA ILE A 11 8.16 -0.22 3.43
C ILE A 11 8.11 -1.15 2.23
N ARG A 12 8.78 -2.30 2.32
CA ARG A 12 8.67 -3.37 1.33
C ARG A 12 7.64 -4.38 1.80
N ILE A 13 6.69 -4.69 0.93
CA ILE A 13 5.68 -5.73 1.14
C ILE A 13 5.97 -6.85 0.13
N GLU A 14 6.13 -8.07 0.64
CA GLU A 14 6.33 -9.28 -0.14
C GLU A 14 5.13 -10.21 0.11
N ASN A 15 4.68 -10.93 -0.93
CA ASN A 15 3.56 -11.87 -0.85
C ASN A 15 2.20 -11.23 -0.48
N GLY A 16 1.96 -9.99 -0.90
CA GLY A 16 0.72 -9.24 -0.61
C GLY A 16 -0.51 -9.66 -1.43
N GLN A 17 -0.50 -10.80 -2.12
CA GLN A 17 -1.49 -11.16 -3.17
C GLN A 17 -2.96 -11.21 -2.69
N TYR A 18 -3.19 -11.18 -1.38
CA TYR A 18 -4.51 -11.17 -0.75
C TYR A 18 -4.71 -9.98 0.18
N GLN A 19 -3.99 -8.89 -0.07
CA GLN A 19 -4.04 -7.69 0.76
C GLN A 19 -4.40 -6.46 -0.06
N SER A 20 -4.95 -5.47 0.61
CA SER A 20 -5.15 -4.13 0.07
C SER A 20 -4.47 -3.09 0.95
N ILE A 21 -4.04 -2.00 0.31
CA ILE A 21 -3.51 -0.82 0.99
C ILE A 21 -4.59 0.25 0.89
N GLN A 22 -5.07 0.74 2.03
CA GLN A 22 -5.94 1.91 2.08
C GLN A 22 -5.14 3.11 2.60
N CYS A 23 -5.13 4.21 1.85
CA CYS A 23 -4.64 5.48 2.40
C CYS A 23 -5.73 6.04 3.32
N VAL A 24 -5.39 6.23 4.59
CA VAL A 24 -6.32 6.77 5.60
C VAL A 24 -6.18 8.28 5.69
N ASP A 25 -4.96 8.79 5.63
CA ASP A 25 -4.66 10.22 5.67
C ASP A 25 -3.39 10.54 4.87
N GLY A 26 -3.34 11.73 4.28
CA GLY A 26 -2.27 12.19 3.39
C GLY A 26 -2.20 11.46 2.05
N THR A 27 -0.98 11.28 1.53
CA THR A 27 -0.72 10.65 0.24
C THR A 27 0.34 9.54 0.35
N VAL A 28 0.04 8.39 -0.26
CA VAL A 28 0.93 7.23 -0.40
C VAL A 28 1.37 7.13 -1.85
N TRP A 29 2.67 6.98 -2.08
CA TRP A 29 3.21 6.47 -3.33
C TRP A 29 3.50 4.97 -3.18
N LEU A 30 3.11 4.19 -4.17
CA LEU A 30 3.44 2.78 -4.27
C LEU A 30 3.88 2.41 -5.69
N THR A 31 4.81 1.48 -5.77
CA THR A 31 5.28 0.89 -7.02
C THR A 31 5.27 -0.62 -6.89
N CYS A 32 4.88 -1.32 -7.95
CA CYS A 32 4.79 -2.76 -7.99
C CYS A 32 5.95 -3.35 -8.78
N ALA A 33 6.55 -4.42 -8.26
CA ALA A 33 7.52 -5.20 -9.01
C ALA A 33 6.86 -5.72 -10.29
N ASN A 34 7.54 -5.52 -11.43
CA ASN A 34 7.07 -5.87 -12.78
C ASN A 34 5.89 -5.04 -13.30
N ASP A 35 5.58 -3.91 -12.67
CA ASP A 35 4.70 -2.87 -13.21
C ASP A 35 5.54 -1.62 -13.51
N ASP A 36 5.37 -1.05 -14.69
CA ASP A 36 6.05 0.19 -15.11
C ASP A 36 5.31 1.45 -14.63
N HIS A 37 4.15 1.30 -13.99
CA HIS A 37 3.36 2.39 -13.46
C HIS A 37 3.58 2.58 -11.96
N ASP A 38 3.75 3.84 -11.58
CA ASP A 38 3.64 4.28 -10.19
C ASP A 38 2.18 4.62 -9.86
N TYR A 39 1.77 4.31 -8.64
CA TYR A 39 0.44 4.60 -8.15
C TYR A 39 0.50 5.56 -6.97
N PHE A 40 -0.43 6.50 -6.94
CA PHE A 40 -0.58 7.48 -5.87
C PHE A 40 -1.97 7.32 -5.28
N LEU A 41 -2.05 7.08 -3.97
CA LEU A 41 -3.30 6.98 -3.23
C LEU A 41 -3.43 8.17 -2.29
N THR A 42 -4.53 8.88 -2.41
CA THR A 42 -4.96 9.93 -1.49
C THR A 42 -5.92 9.38 -0.45
N ALA A 43 -6.17 10.14 0.62
CA ALA A 43 -7.03 9.73 1.72
C ALA A 43 -8.40 9.19 1.24
N GLY A 44 -8.73 7.97 1.67
CA GLY A 44 -9.92 7.22 1.30
C GLY A 44 -9.73 6.24 0.14
N GLU A 45 -8.68 6.39 -0.67
CA GLU A 45 -8.39 5.49 -1.79
C GLU A 45 -7.75 4.18 -1.34
N SER A 46 -7.93 3.13 -2.15
CA SER A 46 -7.39 1.81 -1.88
C SER A 46 -6.79 1.16 -3.11
N PHE A 47 -5.74 0.38 -2.92
CA PHE A 47 -5.08 -0.38 -3.96
C PHE A 47 -5.02 -1.86 -3.60
N ASN A 48 -5.41 -2.72 -4.53
CA ASN A 48 -5.39 -4.17 -4.36
C ASN A 48 -4.05 -4.74 -4.84
N LEU A 49 -3.35 -5.45 -3.95
CA LEU A 49 -2.01 -6.00 -4.21
C LEU A 49 -2.03 -7.34 -4.94
N SER A 50 -3.19 -7.89 -5.30
CA SER A 50 -3.34 -9.18 -6.01
C SER A 50 -2.57 -9.27 -7.33
N ARG A 51 -2.24 -8.12 -7.91
CA ARG A 51 -1.53 -7.99 -9.19
C ARG A 51 -0.01 -7.83 -9.02
N CYS A 52 0.46 -7.65 -7.79
CA CYS A 52 1.83 -7.23 -7.51
C CYS A 52 2.59 -8.34 -6.79
N GLU A 53 3.71 -8.78 -7.38
CA GLU A 53 4.58 -9.80 -6.78
C GLU A 53 5.38 -9.25 -5.57
N GLY A 54 5.62 -7.94 -5.57
CA GLY A 54 6.17 -7.20 -4.46
C GLY A 54 5.85 -5.71 -4.59
N VAL A 55 5.74 -5.02 -3.47
CA VAL A 55 5.38 -3.59 -3.44
C VAL A 55 6.37 -2.82 -2.59
N VAL A 56 6.77 -1.65 -3.07
CA VAL A 56 7.44 -0.64 -2.25
C VAL A 56 6.45 0.49 -2.02
N LEU A 57 6.25 0.85 -0.75
CA LEU A 57 5.32 1.86 -0.30
C LEU A 57 6.06 2.97 0.47
N SER A 58 5.73 4.23 0.19
CA SER A 58 6.28 5.38 0.89
C SER A 58 5.21 6.44 1.15
N GLY A 59 5.22 7.01 2.36
CA GLY A 59 4.45 8.20 2.66
C GLY A 59 5.11 9.44 2.06
N ILE A 60 4.34 10.23 1.32
CA ILE A 60 4.86 11.48 0.71
C ILE A 60 4.92 12.59 1.76
N GLU A 61 4.01 12.58 2.73
CA GLU A 61 3.86 13.62 3.74
C GLU A 61 4.25 13.09 5.12
N LYS A 62 4.71 13.97 6.02
CA LYS A 62 5.22 13.61 7.36
C LYS A 62 4.23 12.81 8.23
N ASN A 63 2.94 12.88 7.93
CA ASN A 63 1.87 12.25 8.70
C ASN A 63 1.01 11.32 7.84
N THR A 64 1.47 10.89 6.66
CA THR A 64 0.73 9.91 5.85
C THR A 64 0.44 8.66 6.68
N VAL A 65 -0.82 8.22 6.68
CA VAL A 65 -1.25 6.98 7.33
C VAL A 65 -1.82 6.04 6.27
N ALA A 66 -1.26 4.84 6.20
CA ALA A 66 -1.76 3.76 5.36
C ALA A 66 -2.11 2.56 6.23
N ASN A 67 -3.21 1.88 5.89
CA ASN A 67 -3.61 0.63 6.51
C ASN A 67 -3.44 -0.51 5.52
N LEU A 68 -2.73 -1.56 5.94
CA LEU A 68 -2.63 -2.81 5.19
C LEU A 68 -3.71 -3.76 5.72
N GLN A 69 -4.62 -4.16 4.85
CA GLN A 69 -5.78 -4.98 5.21
C GLN A 69 -5.73 -6.29 4.46
N ASP A 70 -6.09 -7.38 5.13
CA ASP A 70 -6.37 -8.63 4.42
C ASP A 70 -7.67 -8.46 3.65
N LEU A 71 -7.64 -8.77 2.35
CA LEU A 71 -8.85 -8.98 1.59
C LEU A 71 -9.52 -10.21 2.17
N ALA A 72 -10.79 -10.06 2.59
CA ALA A 72 -11.59 -11.22 2.92
C ALA A 72 -11.54 -12.17 1.71
N VAL A 73 -10.85 -13.31 1.87
CA VAL A 73 -10.91 -14.39 0.90
C VAL A 73 -12.38 -14.76 0.84
N ILE A 74 -13.08 -14.35 -0.22
CA ILE A 74 -14.35 -14.96 -0.55
C ILE A 74 -13.92 -16.33 -1.06
N PRO A 75 -14.12 -17.43 -0.31
CA PRO A 75 -13.82 -18.73 -0.86
C PRO A 75 -14.64 -18.85 -2.14
N GLU A 76 -13.99 -19.14 -3.27
CA GLU A 76 -14.63 -19.52 -4.54
C GLU A 76 -15.53 -20.77 -4.41
N TYR A 77 -15.69 -21.29 -3.19
CA TYR A 77 -16.55 -22.40 -2.80
C TYR A 77 -17.74 -22.02 -1.93
N ALA A 78 -18.14 -20.75 -1.86
CA ALA A 78 -19.52 -20.42 -1.45
C ALA A 78 -20.49 -20.70 -2.62
N ILE A 79 -20.52 -21.96 -3.08
CA ILE A 79 -21.60 -22.47 -3.92
C ILE A 79 -22.78 -22.80 -3.00
N VAL A 80 -23.95 -22.32 -3.43
CA VAL A 80 -25.32 -22.47 -2.91
C VAL A 80 -25.61 -23.85 -2.28
#